data_AF-A0A4V2WP54-F1
#
_entry.id   AF-A0A4V2WP54-F1
#
_cell.length_a   1.000
_cell.length_b   1.000
_cell.length_c   1.000
_cell.angle_alpha   90.00
_cell.angle_beta   90.00
_cell.angle_gamma   90.00
#
_symmetry.space_group_name_H-M   'P 1'
#
loop_
_entity.id
_entity.type
_entity.pdbx_description
1 polymer ?
#
loop_
_entity_poly.entity_id
_entity_poly.type
_entity_poly.pdbx_seq_one_letter_code
_entity_poly.pdbx_strand_id
1 'polypeptide(L)' 'MRDLDLRCGVLEHGFLRVVCEHCRAERLVAYSCKKRGLCPSCGAR' A
#
# COMPACT_ATOMS: atom_id res chain seq x y z
N MET A 1 8.58 -21.87 -0.09
CA MET A 1 7.61 -21.25 0.84
C MET A 1 6.37 -21.00 0.01
N ARG A 2 5.36 -21.85 0.19
CA ARG A 2 4.12 -21.81 -0.61
C ARG A 2 3.25 -20.73 0.02
N ASP A 3 3.24 -19.53 -0.57
CA ASP A 3 2.31 -18.48 -0.18
C ASP A 3 0.91 -18.92 -0.61
N LEU A 4 0.03 -19.13 0.37
CA LEU A 4 -1.38 -19.43 0.15
C LEU A 4 -2.06 -18.13 -0.32
N ASP A 5 -1.81 -17.76 -1.58
CA ASP A 5 -2.47 -16.78 -2.46
C ASP A 5 -3.24 -15.61 -1.79
N LEU A 6 -2.57 -14.82 -0.95
CA LEU A 6 -2.91 -13.39 -0.90
C LEU A 6 -2.44 -12.81 -2.23
N ARG A 7 -3.35 -12.69 -3.21
CA ARG A 7 -3.03 -12.07 -4.50
C ARG A 7 -2.55 -10.64 -4.26
N CYS A 8 -1.24 -10.47 -4.22
CA CYS A 8 -0.63 -9.20 -3.87
C CYS A 8 -0.90 -8.16 -4.96
N GLY A 9 -1.13 -6.92 -4.57
CA GLY A 9 -1.45 -5.83 -5.48
C GLY A 9 -2.93 -5.70 -5.87
N VAL A 10 -3.82 -6.52 -5.32
CA VAL A 10 -5.28 -6.46 -5.58
C VAL A 10 -6.00 -5.86 -4.37
N LEU A 11 -6.72 -4.76 -4.57
CA LEU A 11 -7.45 -4.07 -3.48
C LEU A 11 -8.59 -4.92 -2.90
N GLU A 12 -9.25 -5.73 -3.73
CA GLU A 12 -10.38 -6.59 -3.32
C GLU A 12 -9.98 -7.64 -2.28
N HIS A 13 -8.70 -8.01 -2.21
CA HIS A 13 -8.18 -8.98 -1.24
C HIS A 13 -7.64 -8.32 0.04
N GLY A 14 -7.84 -7.02 0.19
CA GLY A 14 -7.44 -6.25 1.36
C GLY A 14 -6.45 -5.14 1.03
N PHE A 15 -6.53 -4.07 1.81
CA PHE A 15 -5.73 -2.87 1.62
C PHE A 15 -5.34 -2.24 2.96
N LEU A 16 -4.30 -1.42 2.91
CA LEU A 16 -3.94 -0.48 3.96
C LEU A 16 -4.42 0.91 3.57
N ARG A 17 -5.07 1.61 4.51
CA ARG A 17 -5.35 3.04 4.37
C ARG A 17 -4.13 3.81 4.86
N VAL A 18 -3.49 4.53 3.95
CA VAL A 18 -2.31 5.36 4.27
C VAL A 18 -2.72 6.81 4.19
N VAL A 19 -2.48 7.54 5.28
CA VAL A 19 -2.60 9.00 5.31
C VAL A 19 -1.18 9.55 5.40
N CYS A 20 -0.84 10.45 4.48
CA CYS A 20 0.45 11.12 4.54
C CYS A 20 0.41 12.21 5.62
N GLU A 21 1.31 12.19 6.58
CA GLU A 21 1.36 13.23 7.62
C GLU A 21 1.77 14.61 7.08
N HIS A 22 2.51 14.66 5.96
CA HIS A 22 3.03 15.91 5.39
C HIS A 22 1.98 16.66 4.54
N CYS A 23 1.25 15.94 3.69
CA CYS A 23 0.27 16.55 2.78
C CYS A 23 -1.18 16.15 3.06
N ARG A 24 -1.40 15.33 4.10
CA ARG A 24 -2.73 14.81 4.51
C ARG A 24 -3.48 14.04 3.43
N ALA A 25 -2.80 13.69 2.33
CA ALA A 25 -3.38 12.88 1.27
C ALA A 25 -3.66 11.47 1.77
N GLU A 26 -4.89 11.01 1.55
CA GLU A 26 -5.32 9.65 1.84
C GLU A 26 -5.27 8.79 0.59
N ARG A 27 -4.71 7.57 0.69
CA ARG A 27 -4.76 6.57 -0.38
C ARG A 27 -4.97 5.17 0.18
N LEU A 28 -5.67 4.35 -0.59
CA LEU A 28 -5.80 2.92 -0.35
C LEU A 28 -4.70 2.19 -1.12
N VAL A 29 -3.92 1.37 -0.42
CA VAL A 29 -2.79 0.63 -1.00
C VAL A 29 -3.05 -0.86 -0.80
N ALA A 30 -3.11 -1.61 -1.90
CA ALA A 30 -3.23 -3.06 -1.82
C ALA A 30 -2.03 -3.67 -1.10
N TYR A 31 -2.24 -4.76 -0.35
CA TYR A 31 -1.14 -5.49 0.24
C TYR A 31 -0.18 -5.98 -0.84
N SER A 32 1.11 -5.70 -0.66
CA SER A 32 2.15 -6.17 -1.56
C SER A 32 3.14 -7.06 -0.82
N CYS A 33 3.50 -8.19 -1.43
CA CYS A 33 4.61 -9.02 -0.97
C CYS A 33 5.96 -8.28 -1.04
N LYS A 34 6.02 -7.11 -1.70
CA LYS A 34 7.20 -6.25 -1.81
C LYS A 34 6.88 -4.88 -1.23
N LYS A 35 7.54 -4.52 -0.12
CA LYS A 35 7.40 -3.18 0.50
C LYS A 35 7.86 -2.10 -0.48
N ARG A 36 7.01 -1.10 -0.75
CA ARG A 36 7.39 0.21 -1.31
C ARG A 36 6.94 1.28 -0.32
N GLY A 37 7.89 2.01 0.26
CA GLY A 37 7.67 3.03 1.29
C GLY A 37 7.82 4.45 0.75
N LEU A 38 7.05 4.82 -0.27
CA LEU A 38 7.05 6.18 -0.81
C LEU A 38 5.61 6.66 -1.00
N CYS A 39 5.30 7.88 -0.56
CA CYS A 39 4.04 8.54 -0.83
C CYS A 39 4.03 9.05 -2.28
N PRO A 40 3.18 8.52 -3.19
CA PRO A 40 3.13 8.97 -4.58
C PRO A 40 2.49 10.35 -4.76
N SER A 41 1.89 10.93 -3.72
CA SER A 41 1.30 12.28 -3.77
C SER A 41 2.33 13.39 -3.57
N CYS A 42 3.33 13.18 -2.71
CA CYS A 42 4.29 14.23 -2.34
C CYS A 42 5.75 13.77 -2.32
N GLY A 43 6.03 12.48 -2.56
CA GLY A 43 7.38 11.93 -2.54
C GLY A 43 7.99 11.77 -1.14
N ALA A 44 7.21 11.98 -0.07
CA ALA A 44 7.66 11.68 1.29
C ALA A 44 7.88 10.17 1.48
N ARG A 45 8.90 9.79 2.24
CA ARG A 45 9.28 8.40 2.55
C ARG A 45 8.83 8.01 3.96
#